data_AF-A0A4Q3RZZ2-F1
#
_entry.id   AF-A0A4Q3RZZ2-F1
#
_cell.length_a   1.000
_cell.length_b   1.000
_cell.length_c   1.000
_cell.angle_alpha   90.00
_cell.angle_beta   90.00
_cell.angle_gamma   90.00
#
_symmetry.space_group_name_H-M   'P 1'
#
loop_
_entity.id
_entity.type
_entity.pdbx_description
1 polymer ?
#
loop_
_entity_poly.entity_id
_entity_poly.type
_entity_poly.pdbx_seq_one_letter_code
_entity_poly.pdbx_strand_id
1 'polypeptide(L)'
;MREIDLVFELEESADKVWRAMTTPALLARWLGPNDFRAEPGARFSVGGAPGVANDNAVADCEVLSIEPGRRLRLAWREGGTDSVVTFALEPGESGGVRLRLTHDGFVTRGGLPAPLTLDPVGTGGWRMSWAA
;
A
#
# COMPACT_ATOMS: atom_id res chain seq x y z
N MET A 1 -8.98 2.81 13.34
CA MET A 1 -7.87 2.45 12.43
C MET A 1 -8.41 2.63 11.02
N ARG A 2 -7.68 3.30 10.13
CA ARG A 2 -8.15 3.56 8.75
C ARG A 2 -8.00 2.27 7.93
N GLU A 3 -9.03 1.93 7.17
CA GLU A 3 -9.05 0.79 6.24
C GLU A 3 -9.87 1.24 5.03
N ILE A 4 -9.41 0.89 3.84
CA ILE A 4 -10.14 1.07 2.58
C ILE A 4 -10.37 -0.33 2.02
N ASP A 5 -11.64 -0.66 1.77
CA ASP A 5 -12.02 -1.96 1.21
C ASP A 5 -12.95 -1.71 0.02
N LEU A 6 -12.50 -2.12 -1.16
CA LEU A 6 -13.21 -1.96 -2.42
C LEU A 6 -13.40 -3.33 -3.06
N VAL A 7 -14.63 -3.61 -3.51
CA VAL A 7 -14.97 -4.85 -4.20
C VAL A 7 -15.55 -4.51 -5.56
N PHE A 8 -15.06 -5.20 -6.59
CA PHE A 8 -15.47 -5.03 -7.98
C PHE A 8 -15.87 -6.38 -8.56
N GLU A 9 -17.08 -6.45 -9.11
CA GLU A 9 -17.53 -7.56 -9.95
C GLU A 9 -17.19 -7.24 -11.40
N LEU A 10 -16.37 -8.07 -12.04
CA LEU A 10 -15.90 -7.85 -13.39
C LEU A 10 -16.30 -9.02 -14.28
N GLU A 11 -16.89 -8.74 -15.45
CA GLU A 11 -17.24 -9.74 -16.48
C GLU A 11 -16.00 -10.28 -17.24
N GLU A 12 -14.81 -10.03 -16.71
CA GLU A 12 -13.53 -10.32 -17.33
C GLU A 12 -12.91 -11.61 -16.76
N SER A 13 -11.95 -12.19 -17.49
CA SER A 13 -11.21 -13.34 -16.97
C SER A 13 -10.23 -12.93 -15.86
N ALA A 14 -10.01 -13.83 -14.89
CA ALA A 14 -9.03 -13.62 -13.83
C ALA A 14 -7.62 -13.33 -14.40
N ASP A 15 -7.22 -13.99 -15.48
CA ASP A 15 -5.94 -13.73 -16.15
C ASP A 15 -5.82 -12.32 -16.71
N LYS A 16 -6.90 -11.77 -17.29
CA LYS A 16 -6.90 -10.41 -17.83
C LYS A 16 -6.76 -9.38 -16.72
N VAL A 17 -7.52 -9.56 -15.63
CA VAL A 17 -7.45 -8.68 -14.45
C VAL A 17 -6.09 -8.82 -13.77
N TRP A 18 -5.57 -10.03 -13.63
CA TRP A 18 -4.25 -10.29 -13.08
C TRP A 18 -3.14 -9.59 -13.85
N ARG A 19 -3.16 -9.67 -15.19
CA ARG A 19 -2.20 -8.94 -16.04
C ARG A 19 -2.29 -7.44 -15.86
N ALA A 20 -3.49 -6.87 -15.71
CA ALA A 20 -3.66 -5.43 -15.48
C ALA A 20 -3.00 -4.93 -14.18
N MET A 21 -2.84 -5.82 -13.19
CA MET A 21 -2.22 -5.52 -11.89
C MET A 21 -0.73 -5.92 -11.80
N THR A 22 -0.19 -6.68 -12.77
CA THR A 22 1.16 -7.25 -12.68
C THR A 22 2.04 -6.97 -13.91
N THR A 23 1.46 -6.49 -15.01
CA THR A 23 2.21 -6.10 -16.21
C THR A 23 2.57 -4.62 -16.09
N PRO A 24 3.86 -4.24 -16.04
CA PRO A 24 4.28 -2.84 -15.82
C PRO A 24 3.65 -1.85 -16.80
N ALA A 25 3.60 -2.21 -18.08
CA ALA A 25 3.00 -1.39 -19.14
C ALA A 25 1.48 -1.19 -18.97
N LEU A 26 0.77 -2.14 -18.34
CA LEU A 26 -0.66 -1.99 -18.05
C LEU A 26 -0.89 -1.22 -16.75
N LEU A 27 -0.10 -1.49 -15.71
CA LEU A 27 -0.08 -0.70 -14.48
C LEU A 27 0.14 0.79 -14.77
N ALA A 28 1.06 1.11 -15.68
CA ALA A 28 1.40 2.49 -16.02
C ALA A 28 0.22 3.31 -16.54
N ARG A 29 -0.81 2.66 -17.11
CA ARG A 29 -2.00 3.33 -17.65
C ARG A 29 -2.92 3.90 -16.59
N TRP A 30 -2.87 3.39 -15.36
CA TRP A 30 -3.82 3.76 -14.31
C TRP A 30 -3.16 4.07 -12.96
N LEU A 31 -1.99 3.50 -12.69
CA LEU A 31 -1.20 3.72 -11.47
C LEU A 31 -0.02 4.69 -11.67
N GLY A 32 0.36 4.93 -12.93
CA GLY A 32 1.51 5.76 -13.30
C GLY A 32 2.80 4.96 -13.55
N PRO A 33 3.85 5.63 -14.04
CA PRO A 33 5.14 5.02 -14.35
C PRO A 33 5.65 4.13 -13.22
N ASN A 34 6.15 2.95 -13.58
CA ASN A 34 6.62 1.95 -12.62
C ASN A 34 7.63 1.00 -13.25
N ASP A 35 8.46 0.41 -12.41
CA ASP A 35 9.45 -0.63 -12.75
C ASP A 35 9.13 -1.96 -12.03
N PHE A 36 7.84 -2.24 -11.85
CA PHE A 36 7.32 -3.41 -11.12
C PHE A 36 7.94 -4.73 -11.59
N ARG A 37 8.26 -5.60 -10.62
CA ARG A 37 8.70 -6.98 -10.86
C ARG A 37 7.88 -7.92 -9.98
N ALA A 38 7.34 -8.97 -10.59
CA ALA A 38 6.42 -9.92 -9.97
C ALA A 38 7.14 -10.94 -9.06
N GLU A 39 8.01 -10.47 -8.16
CA GLU A 39 8.89 -11.29 -7.33
C GLU A 39 8.83 -10.81 -5.87
N PRO A 40 8.62 -11.69 -4.88
CA PRO A 40 8.69 -11.30 -3.47
C PRO A 40 10.01 -10.60 -3.11
N GLY A 41 9.93 -9.52 -2.35
CA GLY A 41 11.06 -8.65 -1.99
C GLY A 41 11.47 -7.65 -3.07
N ALA A 42 10.92 -7.74 -4.29
CA ALA A 42 11.20 -6.73 -5.32
C ALA A 42 10.65 -5.38 -4.91
N ARG A 43 11.47 -4.33 -5.08
CA ARG A 43 11.14 -2.94 -4.81
C ARG A 43 10.96 -2.19 -6.11
N PHE A 44 10.02 -1.26 -6.11
CA PHE A 44 9.65 -0.46 -7.26
C PHE A 44 8.97 0.83 -6.78
N SER A 45 8.93 1.86 -7.62
CA SER A 45 8.20 3.10 -7.30
C SER A 45 7.05 3.31 -8.28
N VAL A 46 5.93 3.88 -7.82
CA VAL A 46 4.74 4.14 -8.64
C VAL A 46 4.15 5.53 -8.39
N GLY A 47 3.52 6.11 -9.41
CA GLY A 47 2.81 7.39 -9.33
C GLY A 47 3.59 8.59 -9.90
N GLY A 48 3.18 9.79 -9.53
CA GLY A 48 3.80 11.06 -9.92
C GLY A 48 3.53 11.50 -11.36
N ALA A 49 2.57 10.90 -12.06
CA ALA A 49 2.19 11.28 -13.41
C ALA A 49 0.76 11.86 -13.45
N PRO A 50 0.53 12.98 -14.15
CA PRO A 50 -0.81 13.58 -14.24
C PRO A 50 -1.88 12.62 -14.78
N GLY A 51 -3.06 12.60 -14.15
CA GLY A 51 -4.22 11.85 -14.63
C GLY A 51 -4.22 10.35 -14.32
N VAL A 52 -3.35 9.89 -13.41
CA VAL A 52 -3.37 8.51 -12.87
C VAL A 52 -3.84 8.51 -11.41
N ALA A 53 -4.13 7.33 -10.85
CA ALA A 53 -4.68 7.20 -9.50
C ALA A 53 -3.77 7.78 -8.39
N ASN A 54 -2.46 7.88 -8.63
CA ASN A 54 -1.46 8.45 -7.73
C ASN A 54 -0.70 9.60 -8.41
N ASP A 55 -1.41 10.62 -8.89
CA ASP A 55 -0.82 11.71 -9.69
C ASP A 55 -0.06 12.76 -8.87
N ASN A 56 -0.39 12.90 -7.59
CA ASN A 56 0.14 13.92 -6.68
C ASN A 56 1.30 13.42 -5.79
N ALA A 57 1.62 12.13 -5.83
CA ALA A 57 2.65 11.51 -5.02
C ALA A 57 3.35 10.35 -5.73
N VAL A 58 4.56 10.03 -5.25
CA VAL A 58 5.28 8.80 -5.62
C VAL A 58 5.29 7.90 -4.38
N ALA A 59 4.88 6.66 -4.55
CA ALA A 59 4.93 5.65 -3.51
C ALA A 59 6.11 4.70 -3.73
N ASP A 60 6.84 4.41 -2.67
CA ASP A 60 7.87 3.37 -2.64
C ASP A 60 7.23 2.05 -2.21
N CYS A 61 7.24 1.08 -3.12
CA CYS A 61 6.55 -0.18 -2.97
C CYS A 61 7.52 -1.36 -2.83
N GLU A 62 7.04 -2.43 -2.20
CA GLU A 62 7.74 -3.70 -2.10
C GLU A 62 6.74 -4.84 -2.22
N VAL A 63 7.03 -5.83 -3.07
CA VAL A 63 6.19 -7.03 -3.19
C VAL A 63 6.37 -7.90 -1.96
N LEU A 64 5.35 -8.00 -1.11
CA LEU A 64 5.39 -8.82 0.10
C LEU A 64 5.12 -10.29 -0.20
N SER A 65 4.16 -10.56 -1.07
CA SER A 65 3.78 -11.90 -1.50
C SER A 65 3.01 -11.86 -2.80
N ILE A 66 3.19 -12.89 -3.63
CA ILE A 66 2.48 -13.04 -4.89
C ILE A 66 2.01 -14.49 -5.08
N GLU A 67 0.72 -14.65 -5.35
CA GLU A 67 0.07 -15.89 -5.74
C GLU A 67 -0.55 -15.65 -7.13
N PRO A 68 0.11 -16.11 -8.21
CA PRO A 68 -0.35 -15.87 -9.58
C PRO A 68 -1.83 -16.16 -9.79
N GLY A 69 -2.54 -15.19 -10.36
CA GLY A 69 -3.98 -15.27 -10.65
C GLY A 69 -4.90 -15.19 -9.42
N ARG A 70 -4.37 -15.02 -8.21
CA ARG A 70 -5.15 -15.10 -6.97
C ARG A 70 -4.92 -13.93 -6.02
N ARG A 71 -3.67 -13.58 -5.71
CA ARG A 71 -3.38 -12.59 -4.66
C ARG A 71 -2.06 -11.88 -4.87
N LEU A 72 -2.07 -10.56 -4.73
CA LEU A 72 -0.86 -9.73 -4.69
C LEU A 72 -0.90 -8.87 -3.43
N ARG A 73 0.17 -8.87 -2.64
CA ARG A 73 0.33 -7.98 -1.47
C ARG A 73 1.56 -7.12 -1.64
N LEU A 74 1.39 -5.83 -1.41
CA LEU A 74 2.41 -4.81 -1.57
C LEU A 74 2.53 -4.01 -0.28
N ALA A 75 3.75 -3.80 0.21
CA ALA A 75 3.98 -2.69 1.13
C ALA A 75 3.94 -1.38 0.32
N TRP A 76 3.33 -0.36 0.91
CA TRP A 76 3.11 0.92 0.28
C TRP A 76 3.56 2.04 1.21
N ARG A 77 4.57 2.81 0.79
CA ARG A 77 5.16 3.88 1.58
C ARG A 77 5.02 5.19 0.82
N GLU A 78 4.24 6.10 1.37
CA GLU A 78 3.88 7.36 0.70
C GLU A 78 3.65 8.45 1.74
N GLY A 79 4.22 9.65 1.52
CA GLY A 79 3.98 10.80 2.40
C GLY A 79 4.30 10.56 3.88
N GLY A 80 5.30 9.73 4.17
CA GLY A 80 5.66 9.34 5.54
C GLY A 80 4.72 8.33 6.19
N THR A 81 3.78 7.72 5.46
CA THR A 81 2.89 6.67 5.97
C THR A 81 3.23 5.33 5.32
N ASP A 82 3.38 4.31 6.16
CA ASP A 82 3.45 2.92 5.77
C ASP A 82 2.05 2.32 5.75
N SER A 83 1.80 1.43 4.80
CA SER A 83 0.53 0.71 4.68
C SER A 83 0.74 -0.55 3.84
N VAL A 84 -0.31 -1.36 3.71
CA VAL A 84 -0.32 -2.56 2.86
C VAL A 84 -1.49 -2.47 1.90
N VAL A 85 -1.22 -2.73 0.61
CA VAL A 85 -2.25 -2.89 -0.42
C VAL A 85 -2.32 -4.36 -0.80
N THR A 86 -3.52 -4.94 -0.71
CA THR A 86 -3.81 -6.32 -1.07
C THR A 86 -4.84 -6.36 -2.18
N PHE A 87 -4.46 -6.97 -3.30
CA PHE A 87 -5.39 -7.36 -4.36
C PHE A 87 -5.70 -8.86 -4.22
N ALA A 88 -6.98 -9.21 -4.21
CA ALA A 88 -7.43 -10.60 -4.20
C ALA A 88 -8.44 -10.84 -5.33
N LEU A 89 -8.24 -11.92 -6.08
CA LEU A 89 -9.12 -12.38 -7.15
C LEU A 89 -9.81 -13.67 -6.72
N GLU A 90 -11.13 -13.68 -6.84
CA GLU A 90 -11.99 -14.84 -6.58
C GLU A 90 -12.96 -15.02 -7.76
N PRO A 91 -13.43 -16.25 -8.05
CA PRO A 91 -14.47 -16.45 -9.05
C PRO A 91 -15.70 -15.58 -8.74
N GLY A 92 -16.23 -14.88 -9.75
CA GLY A 92 -17.47 -14.11 -9.61
C GLY A 92 -18.69 -15.02 -9.47
N GLU A 93 -19.71 -14.55 -8.75
CA GLU A 93 -20.91 -15.35 -8.44
C GLU A 93 -21.71 -15.76 -9.70
N SER A 94 -21.69 -14.92 -10.74
CA SER A 94 -22.42 -15.11 -11.99
C SER A 94 -21.51 -15.42 -13.18
N GLY A 95 -20.25 -15.80 -12.92
CA GLY A 95 -19.16 -15.79 -13.91
C GLY A 95 -18.29 -14.55 -13.80
N GLY A 96 -17.18 -14.52 -14.55
CA GLY A 96 -16.17 -13.46 -14.43
C GLY A 96 -15.31 -13.58 -13.16
N VAL A 97 -14.84 -12.45 -12.63
CA VAL A 97 -13.95 -12.41 -11.46
C VAL A 97 -14.37 -11.28 -10.50
N ARG A 98 -14.38 -11.61 -9.20
CA ARG A 98 -14.47 -10.65 -8.10
C ARG A 98 -13.06 -10.19 -7.74
N LEU A 99 -12.79 -8.90 -7.89
CA LEU A 99 -11.58 -8.26 -7.40
C LEU A 99 -11.87 -7.53 -6.08
N ARG A 100 -11.14 -7.88 -5.02
CA ARG A 100 -11.12 -7.12 -3.77
C ARG A 100 -9.78 -6.40 -3.62
N LEU A 101 -9.83 -5.10 -3.41
CA LEU A 101 -8.70 -4.24 -3.09
C LEU A 101 -8.86 -3.78 -1.65
N THR A 102 -7.94 -4.21 -0.78
CA THR A 102 -7.87 -3.76 0.61
C THR A 102 -6.60 -2.94 0.79
N HIS A 103 -6.73 -1.73 1.33
CA HIS A 103 -5.61 -0.88 1.71
C HIS A 103 -5.72 -0.59 3.21
N ASP A 104 -4.81 -1.16 3.99
CA ASP A 104 -4.88 -1.21 5.45
C ASP A 104 -3.49 -1.05 6.09
N GLY A 105 -3.42 -1.25 7.41
CA GLY A 105 -2.14 -1.23 8.13
C GLY A 105 -1.45 0.13 8.16
N PHE A 106 -2.21 1.23 8.03
CA PHE A 106 -1.66 2.59 8.01
C PHE A 106 -0.91 2.91 9.31
N VAL A 107 0.38 3.21 9.19
CA VAL A 107 1.27 3.64 10.27
C VAL A 107 2.07 4.85 9.79
N THR A 108 1.90 5.99 10.43
CA THR A 108 2.66 7.21 10.09
C THR A 108 4.05 7.16 10.74
N ARG A 109 5.11 7.13 9.92
CA ARG A 109 6.49 7.35 10.36
C ARG A 109 6.65 8.80 10.80
N GLY A 110 7.10 9.02 12.03
CA GLY A 110 7.41 10.35 12.53
C GLY A 110 6.37 10.96 13.48
N GLY A 111 5.43 10.16 13.99
CA GLY A 111 4.80 10.46 15.28
C GLY A 111 5.75 10.16 16.44
N LEU A 112 6.97 10.73 16.44
CA LEU A 112 7.66 10.87 17.71
C LEU A 112 6.80 11.85 18.53
N PRO A 113 6.39 11.57 19.79
CA PRO A 113 6.20 12.70 20.68
C PRO A 113 7.51 13.50 20.62
N ALA A 114 7.42 14.84 20.66
CA ALA A 114 8.58 15.74 20.66
C ALA A 114 9.76 15.12 21.43
N PRO A 115 11.02 15.29 20.95
CA PRO A 115 12.15 14.57 21.53
C PRO A 115 12.08 14.66 23.05
N LEU A 116 12.18 13.50 23.74
CA LEU A 116 12.22 13.45 25.19
C LEU A 116 13.37 14.36 25.64
N THR A 117 13.06 15.59 26.03
CA THR A 117 14.02 16.47 26.69
C THR A 117 14.23 15.84 28.06
N LEU A 118 15.33 15.11 28.21
CA LEU A 118 15.80 14.68 29.52
C LEU A 118 16.28 15.92 30.26
N ASP A 119 15.41 16.56 31.02
CA ASP A 119 15.84 17.56 31.98
C ASP A 119 16.64 16.85 33.08
N PRO A 120 17.89 17.26 33.38
CA PRO A 120 18.58 16.74 34.53
C PRO A 120 17.90 17.27 35.80
N VAL A 121 16.97 16.51 36.35
CA VAL A 121 16.55 16.69 37.74
C VAL A 121 17.68 16.15 38.61
N GLY A 122 18.32 17.06 39.35
CA GLY A 122 19.25 16.68 40.41
C GLY A 122 18.63 15.59 41.27
N THR A 123 19.28 14.43 41.28
CA THR A 123 19.13 13.33 42.25
C THR A 123 17.69 12.87 42.57
N GLY A 124 17.17 11.93 41.77
CA GLY A 124 16.54 10.75 42.37
C GLY A 124 15.02 10.54 42.25
N GLY A 125 14.37 10.86 41.13
CA GLY A 125 12.99 10.37 40.91
C GLY A 125 12.36 10.75 39.56
N TRP A 126 11.72 9.79 38.91
CA TRP A 126 10.99 10.01 37.65
C TRP A 126 9.55 10.47 37.94
N ARG A 127 9.12 11.61 37.41
CA ARG A 127 7.71 12.01 37.32
C ARG A 127 7.30 12.13 35.86
N MET A 128 6.24 11.43 35.47
CA MET A 128 5.62 11.58 34.15
C MET A 128 4.62 12.74 34.21
N SER A 129 4.79 13.76 33.38
CA SER A 129 3.74 14.77 33.13
C SER A 129 3.65 15.08 31.65
N TRP A 130 2.42 15.16 31.16
CA TRP A 130 2.08 15.55 29.79
C TRP A 130 1.91 17.08 29.76
N ALA A 131 2.62 17.77 28.89
CA ALA A 131 2.32 19.16 28.55
C ALA A 131 1.35 19.19 27.36
N ALA A 132 0.36 20.08 27.45
CA ALA A 132 -0.91 20.13 26.73
C ALA A 132 -0.83 20.23 25.20
#